data_AF-Q54409-F1
#
_entry.id   AF-Q54409-F1
#
_cell.length_a   1.000
_cell.length_b   1.000
_cell.length_c   1.000
_cell.angle_alpha   90.00
_cell.angle_beta   90.00
_cell.angle_gamma   90.00
#
_symmetry.space_group_name_H-M   'P 1'
#
loop_
_entity.id
_entity.type
_entity.pdbx_description
1 polymer ?
#
loop_
_entity_poly.entity_id
_entity_poly.type
_entity_poly.pdbx_seq_one_letter_code
_entity_poly.pdbx_strand_id
1 'polypeptide(L)'
;VDLAAGARLLLREEQVLGRAGEEPGRLTSRLTLRIDGRCVLDQELLCGPGAPGGWDGPAGLAGHRAVGQLVVVRPGFATEPPAARVFEEGAAVMPLAGPAALVTAVAPDALRLRRLLDGALASLD
;
A
#
# COMPACT_ATOMS: atom_id res chain seq x y z
N VAL A 1 -3.89 8.14 11.29
CA VAL A 1 -5.02 8.75 10.55
C VAL A 1 -6.28 8.29 11.24
N ASP A 2 -7.07 9.23 11.75
CA ASP A 2 -8.28 8.92 12.51
C ASP A 2 -9.45 9.59 11.79
N LEU A 3 -10.41 8.78 11.36
CA LEU A 3 -11.56 9.20 10.58
C LEU A 3 -12.84 9.03 11.39
N ALA A 4 -13.76 9.98 11.25
CA ALA A 4 -15.13 9.83 11.74
C ALA A 4 -15.91 8.76 10.94
N ALA A 5 -16.99 8.24 11.52
CA ALA A 5 -17.92 7.38 10.80
C ALA A 5 -18.43 8.05 9.51
N GLY A 6 -18.47 7.30 8.41
CA GLY A 6 -18.95 7.80 7.10
C GLY A 6 -17.96 8.68 6.32
N ALA A 7 -16.77 8.95 6.86
CA ALA A 7 -15.73 9.70 6.15
C ALA A 7 -15.25 8.96 4.89
N ARG A 8 -14.69 9.75 3.96
CA ARG A 8 -14.03 9.24 2.75
C ARG A 8 -12.56 9.65 2.77
N LEU A 9 -11.70 8.78 2.27
CA LEU A 9 -10.26 9.03 2.18
C LEU A 9 -9.69 8.32 0.96
N LEU A 10 -8.79 8.99 0.27
CA LEU A 10 -7.78 8.38 -0.58
C LEU A 10 -6.43 8.85 -0.07
N LEU A 11 -5.63 7.92 0.47
CA LEU A 11 -4.26 8.18 0.88
C LEU A 11 -3.34 7.35 -0.02
N ARG A 12 -2.26 7.97 -0.49
CA ARG A 12 -1.27 7.37 -1.39
C ARG A 12 0.12 7.54 -0.79
N GLU A 13 0.86 6.44 -0.71
CA GLU A 13 2.30 6.44 -0.39
C GLU A 13 3.08 5.75 -1.50
N GLU A 14 4.15 6.37 -1.97
CA GLU A 14 5.07 5.83 -2.98
C GLU A 14 6.49 6.10 -2.53
N GLN A 15 7.31 5.05 -2.48
CA GLN A 15 8.68 5.09 -2.00
C GLN A 15 9.60 4.56 -3.09
N VAL A 16 10.64 5.33 -3.41
CA VAL A 16 11.72 4.90 -4.30
C VAL A 16 12.97 4.72 -3.45
N LEU A 17 13.49 3.50 -3.43
CA LEU A 17 14.57 3.09 -2.54
C LEU A 17 15.93 3.52 -3.07
N GLY A 18 16.21 4.82 -3.07
CA GLY A 18 17.48 5.41 -3.52
C GLY A 18 17.50 5.79 -5.00
N ARG A 19 18.63 6.33 -5.45
CA ARG A 19 18.84 6.70 -6.86
C ARG A 19 19.13 5.47 -7.71
N ALA A 20 18.91 5.60 -9.02
CA ALA A 20 19.21 4.54 -9.97
C ALA A 20 20.70 4.15 -9.90
N GLY A 21 20.97 2.85 -9.76
CA GLY A 21 22.32 2.30 -9.66
C GLY A 21 22.99 2.46 -8.29
N GLU A 22 22.34 3.09 -7.32
CA GLU A 22 22.85 3.19 -5.95
C GLU A 22 22.22 2.15 -5.03
N GLU A 23 22.87 1.85 -3.92
CA GLU A 23 22.30 1.03 -2.85
C GLU A 23 21.18 1.79 -2.12
N PRO A 24 20.08 1.11 -1.73
CA PRO A 24 19.05 1.71 -0.89
C PRO A 24 19.57 2.25 0.45
N GLY A 25 19.06 3.41 0.85
CA GLY A 25 19.17 3.89 2.23
C GLY A 25 18.20 3.16 3.17
N ARG A 26 18.27 3.46 4.47
CA ARG A 26 17.31 2.95 5.45
C ARG A 26 15.99 3.70 5.33
N LEU A 27 14.89 2.96 5.26
CA LEU A 27 13.53 3.48 5.32
C LEU A 27 12.73 2.77 6.41
N THR A 28 11.98 3.55 7.19
CA THR A 28 10.91 3.06 8.05
C THR A 28 9.69 3.93 7.82
N SER A 29 8.55 3.31 7.47
CA SER A 29 7.25 3.97 7.41
C SER A 29 6.25 3.21 8.26
N ARG A 30 5.35 3.93 8.92
CA ARG A 30 4.23 3.34 9.67
C ARG A 30 2.96 4.11 9.39
N LEU A 31 1.90 3.37 9.08
CA LEU A 31 0.56 3.92 8.86
C LEU A 31 -0.44 3.17 9.72
N THR A 32 -1.10 3.91 10.60
CA THR A 32 -2.27 3.43 11.35
C THR A 32 -3.51 4.18 10.87
N LEU A 33 -4.53 3.44 10.43
CA LEU A 33 -5.85 3.98 10.10
C LEU A 33 -6.87 3.52 11.15
N ARG A 34 -7.58 4.48 11.73
CA ARG A 34 -8.76 4.24 12.56
C ARG A 34 -10.00 4.86 11.95
N ILE A 35 -11.12 4.15 12.04
CA ILE A 35 -12.44 4.62 11.63
C ILE A 35 -13.36 4.48 12.83
N ASP A 36 -13.94 5.59 13.28
CA ASP A 36 -14.79 5.66 14.47
C ASP A 36 -14.12 5.02 15.70
N GLY A 37 -12.83 5.36 15.89
CA GLY A 37 -11.98 4.83 16.97
C GLY A 37 -11.51 3.38 16.79
N ARG A 38 -12.02 2.62 15.81
CA ARG A 38 -11.60 1.23 15.54
C ARG A 38 -10.39 1.19 14.60
N CYS A 39 -9.34 0.46 14.98
CA CYS A 39 -8.20 0.23 14.10
C CYS A 39 -8.59 -0.71 12.95
N VAL A 40 -8.40 -0.24 11.71
CA VAL A 40 -8.68 -1.03 10.49
C VAL A 40 -7.43 -1.37 9.69
N LEU A 41 -6.32 -0.66 9.95
CA LEU A 41 -4.99 -0.94 9.41
C LEU A 41 -3.95 -0.46 10.43
N ASP A 42 -2.98 -1.30 10.74
CA ASP A 42 -1.72 -0.90 11.36
C ASP A 42 -0.59 -1.60 10.60
N GLN A 43 0.14 -0.84 9.80
CA GLN A 43 1.16 -1.36 8.91
C GLN A 43 2.48 -0.65 9.16
N GLU A 44 3.56 -1.43 9.18
CA GLU A 44 4.92 -0.93 9.22
C GLU A 44 5.72 -1.52 8.05
N LEU A 45 6.49 -0.66 7.38
CA LEU A 45 7.40 -1.01 6.29
C LEU A 45 8.81 -0.64 6.71
N LEU A 46 9.73 -1.62 6.67
CA LEU A 46 11.16 -1.41 6.88
C LEU A 46 11.92 -1.89 5.64
N CYS A 47 12.76 -1.04 5.09
CA CYS A 47 13.60 -1.37 3.93
C CYS A 47 15.03 -0.85 4.11
N GLY A 48 15.97 -1.49 3.41
CA GLY A 48 17.37 -1.08 3.39
C GLY A 48 18.17 -1.52 4.62
N PRO A 49 19.35 -0.91 4.84
CA PRO A 49 20.27 -1.29 5.90
C PRO A 49 19.58 -1.38 7.26
N GLY A 50 19.70 -2.53 7.92
CA GLY A 50 19.13 -2.84 9.23
C GLY A 50 17.62 -3.04 9.28
N ALA A 51 16.95 -3.23 8.15
CA ALA A 51 15.67 -3.93 8.09
C ALA A 51 15.87 -5.44 8.36
N PRO A 52 14.81 -6.19 8.75
CA PRO A 52 14.87 -7.63 8.90
C PRO A 52 15.39 -8.33 7.64
N GLY A 53 16.08 -9.45 7.81
CA GLY A 53 16.59 -10.24 6.67
C GLY A 53 15.47 -10.64 5.71
N GLY A 54 15.74 -10.55 4.40
CA GLY A 54 14.80 -10.93 3.35
C GLY A 54 13.80 -9.85 2.93
N TRP A 55 13.94 -8.60 3.42
CA TRP A 55 13.08 -7.48 3.02
C TRP A 55 13.09 -7.23 1.50
N ASP A 56 14.20 -7.51 0.82
CA ASP A 56 14.37 -7.44 -0.64
C ASP A 56 14.21 -8.80 -1.34
N GLY A 57 13.94 -9.87 -0.60
CA GLY A 57 13.70 -11.20 -1.14
C GLY A 57 12.29 -11.37 -1.74
N PRO A 58 11.96 -12.54 -2.31
CA PRO A 58 10.69 -12.79 -2.99
C PRO A 58 9.43 -12.61 -2.13
N ALA A 59 9.56 -12.74 -0.80
CA ALA A 59 8.46 -12.52 0.14
C ALA A 59 8.33 -11.05 0.60
N GLY A 60 9.30 -10.20 0.26
CA GLY A 60 9.30 -8.76 0.51
C GLY A 60 9.13 -8.01 -0.80
N LEU A 61 10.16 -7.27 -1.21
CA LEU A 61 10.11 -6.46 -2.44
C LEU A 61 10.54 -7.19 -3.71
N ALA A 62 11.00 -8.45 -3.63
CA ALA A 62 11.47 -9.22 -4.79
C ALA A 62 12.51 -8.48 -5.66
N GLY A 63 13.43 -7.75 -5.01
CA GLY A 63 14.45 -6.93 -5.66
C GLY A 63 13.94 -5.64 -6.31
N HIS A 64 12.65 -5.34 -6.24
CA HIS A 64 12.08 -4.10 -6.75
C HIS A 64 12.54 -2.86 -5.98
N ARG A 65 12.63 -1.73 -6.68
CA ARG A 65 13.18 -0.47 -6.14
C ARG A 65 12.11 0.56 -5.82
N ALA A 66 10.88 0.31 -6.22
CA ALA A 66 9.73 1.14 -5.90
C ALA A 66 8.66 0.30 -5.18
N VAL A 67 8.14 0.82 -4.07
CA VAL A 67 7.05 0.21 -3.30
C VAL A 67 6.05 1.29 -2.94
N GLY A 68 4.77 0.96 -2.97
CA GLY A 68 3.72 1.91 -2.66
C GLY A 68 2.41 1.26 -2.29
N GLN A 69 1.49 2.10 -1.83
CA GLN A 69 0.17 1.68 -1.42
C GLN A 69 -0.88 2.77 -1.61
N LEU A 70 -2.13 2.33 -1.69
CA LEU A 70 -3.31 3.17 -1.54
C LEU A 70 -4.16 2.67 -0.39
N VAL A 71 -4.59 3.59 0.46
CA VAL A 71 -5.67 3.34 1.42
C VAL A 71 -6.89 4.11 0.96
N VAL A 72 -7.94 3.37 0.62
CA VAL A 72 -9.20 3.91 0.11
C VAL A 72 -10.29 3.65 1.14
N VAL A 73 -10.90 4.70 1.68
CA VAL A 73 -12.04 4.61 2.58
C VAL A 73 -13.27 5.16 1.87
N ARG A 74 -14.31 4.33 1.74
CA ARG A 74 -15.59 4.67 1.11
C ARG A 74 -16.72 4.01 1.90
N PRO A 75 -17.76 4.74 2.34
CA PRO A 75 -18.87 4.15 3.08
C PRO A 75 -19.50 2.92 2.43
N GLY A 76 -19.60 2.90 1.10
CA GLY A 76 -20.15 1.75 0.33
C GLY A 76 -19.37 0.45 0.51
N PHE A 77 -18.08 0.49 0.88
CA PHE A 77 -17.30 -0.73 1.14
C PHE A 77 -17.73 -1.46 2.41
N ALA A 78 -18.52 -0.85 3.30
CA ALA A 78 -19.11 -1.55 4.43
C ALA A 78 -20.20 -2.56 3.98
N THR A 79 -20.87 -2.28 2.87
CA THR A 79 -21.92 -3.15 2.31
C THR A 79 -21.39 -4.02 1.18
N GLU A 80 -20.55 -3.45 0.32
CA GLU A 80 -19.99 -4.10 -0.85
C GLU A 80 -18.47 -3.89 -0.88
N PRO A 81 -17.71 -4.66 -0.07
CA PRO A 81 -16.26 -4.56 -0.08
C PRO A 81 -15.71 -5.06 -1.43
N PRO A 82 -14.61 -4.48 -1.93
CA PRO A 82 -13.95 -5.02 -3.11
C PRO A 82 -13.43 -6.44 -2.84
N ALA A 83 -13.47 -7.29 -3.85
CA ALA A 83 -12.92 -8.64 -3.76
C ALA A 83 -11.40 -8.59 -3.59
N ALA A 84 -10.88 -9.43 -2.70
CA ALA A 84 -9.44 -9.66 -2.60
C ALA A 84 -8.93 -10.28 -3.91
N ARG A 85 -7.93 -9.68 -4.53
CA ARG A 85 -7.38 -10.17 -5.80
C ARG A 85 -5.97 -9.65 -6.07
N VAL A 86 -5.24 -10.42 -6.87
CA VAL A 86 -4.11 -9.88 -7.62
C VAL A 86 -4.68 -8.99 -8.72
N PHE A 87 -4.30 -7.72 -8.75
CA PHE A 87 -4.73 -6.78 -9.78
C PHE A 87 -3.92 -6.98 -11.06
N GLU A 88 -2.60 -6.95 -10.91
CA GLU A 88 -1.59 -7.23 -11.92
C GLU A 88 -0.36 -7.82 -11.21
N GLU A 89 0.62 -8.31 -11.97
CA GLU A 89 1.90 -8.70 -11.39
C GLU A 89 2.50 -7.54 -10.58
N GLY A 90 2.86 -7.83 -9.34
CA GLY A 90 3.39 -6.84 -8.39
C GLY A 90 2.33 -5.94 -7.72
N ALA A 91 1.03 -6.13 -7.95
CA ALA A 91 -0.02 -5.35 -7.28
C ALA A 91 -1.23 -6.18 -6.82
N ALA A 92 -1.71 -5.91 -5.62
CA ALA A 92 -2.86 -6.60 -5.04
C ALA A 92 -3.85 -5.64 -4.39
N VAL A 93 -5.13 -6.02 -4.41
CA VAL A 93 -6.23 -5.34 -3.72
C VAL A 93 -6.71 -6.23 -2.58
N MET A 94 -6.86 -5.65 -1.40
CA MET A 94 -7.33 -6.34 -0.20
C MET A 94 -8.42 -5.50 0.51
N PRO A 95 -9.60 -6.07 0.79
CA PRO A 95 -10.55 -5.42 1.68
C PRO A 95 -10.01 -5.40 3.11
N LEU A 96 -10.32 -4.34 3.87
CA LEU A 96 -9.97 -4.20 5.28
C LEU A 96 -11.20 -4.44 6.17
N ALA A 97 -10.99 -4.57 7.48
CA ALA A 97 -12.06 -4.77 8.47
C ALA A 97 -12.89 -3.49 8.72
N GLY A 98 -13.58 -3.00 7.69
CA GLY A 98 -14.37 -1.77 7.71
C GLY A 98 -14.67 -1.25 6.30
N PRO A 99 -15.16 0.00 6.14
CA PRO A 99 -15.43 0.62 4.84
C PRO A 99 -14.14 1.05 4.13
N ALA A 100 -13.15 0.16 4.05
CA ALA A 100 -11.82 0.48 3.58
C ALA A 100 -11.21 -0.67 2.76
N ALA A 101 -10.33 -0.31 1.83
CA ALA A 101 -9.53 -1.21 1.04
C ALA A 101 -8.07 -0.74 0.98
N LEU A 102 -7.16 -1.70 0.89
CA LEU A 102 -5.73 -1.49 0.71
C LEU A 102 -5.33 -1.99 -0.68
N VAL A 103 -4.62 -1.15 -1.42
CA VAL A 103 -3.85 -1.58 -2.59
C VAL A 103 -2.38 -1.55 -2.18
N THR A 104 -1.64 -2.63 -2.42
CA THR A 104 -0.18 -2.64 -2.31
C THR A 104 0.42 -2.90 -3.67
N ALA A 105 1.57 -2.27 -3.95
CA ALA A 105 2.30 -2.52 -5.17
C ALA A 105 3.82 -2.43 -4.98
N VAL A 106 4.53 -3.27 -5.72
CA VAL A 106 5.99 -3.23 -5.91
C VAL A 106 6.30 -3.15 -7.40
N ALA A 107 7.35 -2.43 -7.76
CA ALA A 107 7.70 -2.20 -9.15
C ALA A 107 9.19 -1.88 -9.33
N PRO A 108 9.76 -2.14 -10.53
CA PRO A 108 11.15 -1.82 -10.81
C PRO A 108 11.45 -0.31 -10.69
N ASP A 109 10.46 0.55 -10.95
CA ASP A 109 10.60 2.00 -10.91
C ASP A 109 9.30 2.72 -10.52
N ALA A 110 9.41 4.04 -10.26
CA ALA A 110 8.31 4.88 -9.83
C ALA A 110 7.20 5.03 -10.88
N LEU A 111 7.54 4.99 -12.18
CA LEU A 111 6.56 5.16 -13.25
C LEU A 111 5.66 3.94 -13.35
N ARG A 112 6.22 2.73 -13.31
CA ARG A 112 5.46 1.48 -13.26
C ARG A 112 4.65 1.39 -11.97
N LEU A 113 5.23 1.78 -10.83
CA LEU A 113 4.50 1.84 -9.55
C LEU A 113 3.25 2.72 -9.66
N ARG A 114 3.41 3.95 -10.17
CA ARG A 114 2.31 4.90 -10.33
C ARG A 114 1.20 4.32 -11.20
N ARG A 115 1.54 3.69 -12.33
CA ARG A 115 0.56 3.06 -13.23
C ARG A 115 -0.20 1.92 -12.56
N LEU A 116 0.47 1.07 -11.79
CA LEU A 116 -0.18 0.00 -11.04
C LEU A 116 -1.18 0.55 -10.02
N LEU A 117 -0.78 1.59 -9.27
CA LEU A 117 -1.66 2.22 -8.27
C LEU A 117 -2.84 2.95 -8.93
N ASP A 118 -2.63 3.69 -10.01
CA ASP A 118 -3.71 4.38 -10.74
C ASP A 118 -4.69 3.38 -11.35
N GLY A 119 -4.20 2.30 -11.97
CA GLY A 119 -5.05 1.24 -12.53
C GLY A 119 -5.85 0.51 -11.47
N ALA A 120 -5.21 0.15 -10.34
CA ALA A 120 -5.90 -0.49 -9.23
C ALA A 120 -6.96 0.44 -8.62
N LEU A 121 -6.67 1.74 -8.47
CA LEU A 121 -7.63 2.73 -7.98
C LEU A 121 -8.85 2.84 -8.90
N ALA A 122 -8.64 2.97 -10.22
CA ALA A 122 -9.73 3.04 -11.19
C ALA A 122 -10.61 1.77 -11.18
N SER A 123 -10.07 0.64 -10.71
CA SER A 123 -10.82 -0.60 -10.57
C SER A 123 -11.66 -0.71 -9.29
N LEU A 124 -11.53 0.27 -8.39
CA LEU A 124 -12.29 0.39 -7.13
C LEU A 124 -13.42 1.42 -7.22
N ASP A 125 -13.59 2.05 -8.38
CA ASP A 125 -14.65 3.00 -8.70
C ASP A 125 -16.01 2.34 -8.95
#